data_AF-A0A968QK92-F1
#
_entry.id   AF-A0A968QK92-F1
#
_cell.length_a   1.000
_cell.length_b   1.000
_cell.length_c   1.000
_cell.angle_alpha   90.00
_cell.angle_beta   90.00
_cell.angle_gamma   90.00
#
_symmetry.space_group_name_H-M   'P 1'
#
loop_
_entity.id
_entity.type
_entity.pdbx_description
1 polymer ?
#
loop_
_entity_poly.entity_id
_entity_poly.type
_entity_poly.pdbx_seq_one_letter_code
_entity_poly.pdbx_strand_id
1 'polypeptide(L)'
;MWQVQVIDNGKGMELADLRVCAQPHSTSKIRTQQDLWRITSLGFRGEALHSIAQVADLTICSRGSQGDIGWQVVYHEAQPEAESMVAIATGTIVTVSNLFAKIPVRRHGLPPRSQQLKTIQKLIQKIALCHPQATWQIKQQDSLWFQISPGTTAQDILPQFLKRVNQQDLQYLQVEVATPSVATTTQQLTPSLVQGNQGAGSNNFHLSTGLLATDNHTHTNKSQIELVMGLPDRCHRHRA
;
A
#
# COMPACT_ATOMS: atom_id res chain seq x y z
N MET A 1 -16.06 -21.11 8.78
CA MET A 1 -15.75 -19.70 9.13
C MET A 1 -14.62 -19.25 8.23
N TRP A 2 -14.65 -18.04 7.68
CA TRP A 2 -13.63 -17.56 6.75
C TRP A 2 -12.51 -16.88 7.59
N GLN A 3 -11.25 -17.13 7.23
CA GLN A 3 -10.08 -16.56 7.89
C GLN A 3 -9.04 -16.23 6.81
N VAL A 4 -8.38 -15.09 6.96
CA VAL A 4 -7.26 -14.69 6.12
C VAL A 4 -6.07 -14.42 7.02
N GLN A 5 -4.93 -14.99 6.65
CA GLN A 5 -3.67 -14.78 7.34
C GLN A 5 -2.63 -14.32 6.34
N VAL A 6 -1.90 -13.27 6.70
CA VAL A 6 -0.76 -12.75 5.94
C VAL A 6 0.46 -12.87 6.83
N ILE A 7 1.53 -13.47 6.29
CA ILE A 7 2.79 -13.70 6.99
C ILE A 7 3.89 -13.03 6.17
N ASP A 8 4.71 -12.22 6.82
CA ASP A 8 5.91 -11.64 6.24
C ASP A 8 7.14 -11.88 7.12
N ASN A 9 8.31 -11.78 6.49
CA ASN A 9 9.62 -11.78 7.13
C ASN A 9 10.22 -10.37 7.16
N GLY A 10 9.37 -9.34 7.27
CA GLY A 10 9.80 -7.95 7.34
C GLY A 10 10.45 -7.62 8.68
N LYS A 11 10.65 -6.32 8.94
CA LYS A 11 11.30 -5.84 10.18
C LYS A 11 10.50 -6.09 11.47
N GLY A 12 9.22 -6.46 11.36
CA GLY A 12 8.30 -6.61 12.48
C GLY A 12 7.95 -5.30 13.19
N MET A 13 7.23 -5.45 14.32
CA MET A 13 6.82 -4.41 15.24
C MET A 13 7.22 -4.81 16.66
N GLU A 14 7.61 -3.81 17.47
CA GLU A 14 7.79 -4.00 18.91
C GLU A 14 6.43 -3.95 19.63
N LEU A 15 6.38 -4.40 20.89
CA LEU A 15 5.14 -4.41 21.67
C LEU A 15 4.49 -3.02 21.76
N ALA A 16 5.29 -1.97 21.89
CA ALA A 16 4.79 -0.60 21.93
C ALA A 16 4.05 -0.20 20.64
N ASP A 17 4.55 -0.63 19.48
CA ASP A 17 3.89 -0.40 18.20
C ASP A 17 2.62 -1.25 18.06
N LEU A 18 2.66 -2.51 18.48
CA LEU A 18 1.48 -3.40 18.46
C LEU A 18 0.31 -2.84 19.27
N ARG A 19 0.58 -2.18 20.40
CA ARG A 19 -0.46 -1.54 21.22
C ARG A 19 -1.23 -0.44 20.52
N VAL A 20 -0.60 0.23 19.54
CA VAL A 20 -1.18 1.40 18.87
C VAL A 20 -1.44 1.19 17.38
N CYS A 21 -0.92 0.15 16.74
CA CYS A 21 -0.97 0.01 15.28
C CYS A 21 -2.39 -0.13 14.70
N ALA A 22 -3.36 -0.55 15.52
CA ALA A 22 -4.78 -0.63 15.16
C ALA A 22 -5.60 0.60 15.59
N GLN A 23 -5.00 1.56 16.31
CA GLN A 23 -5.66 2.83 16.63
C GLN A 23 -5.77 3.70 15.37
N PRO A 24 -6.77 4.59 15.28
CA PRO A 24 -6.89 5.49 14.13
C PRO A 24 -5.66 6.41 14.05
N HIS A 25 -5.33 6.85 12.83
CA HIS A 25 -4.26 7.81 12.57
C HIS A 25 -2.86 7.35 13.02
N SER A 26 -2.66 6.06 13.27
CA SER A 26 -1.40 5.53 13.80
C SER A 26 -0.50 5.02 12.67
N THR A 27 0.58 5.74 12.38
CA THR A 27 1.53 5.36 11.31
C THR A 27 2.98 5.72 11.64
N SER A 28 3.90 4.84 11.24
CA SER A 28 5.35 5.09 11.32
C SER A 28 5.93 5.69 10.03
N LYS A 29 5.10 5.98 9.01
CA LYS A 29 5.54 6.17 7.62
C LYS A 29 5.64 7.63 7.19
N ILE A 30 4.94 8.52 7.88
CA ILE A 30 5.01 9.97 7.71
C ILE A 30 4.92 10.63 9.09
N ARG A 31 5.53 11.81 9.24
CA ARG A 31 5.52 12.58 10.49
C ARG A 31 5.15 14.04 10.28
N THR A 32 5.45 14.60 9.11
CA THR A 32 5.27 16.02 8.81
C THR A 32 4.34 16.23 7.62
N GLN A 33 3.79 17.43 7.49
CA GLN A 33 2.99 17.81 6.31
C GLN A 33 3.81 17.71 5.02
N GLN A 34 5.13 17.96 5.10
CA GLN A 34 6.00 17.88 3.94
C GLN A 34 6.10 16.46 3.36
N ASP A 35 5.98 15.44 4.21
CA ASP A 35 6.00 14.03 3.80
C ASP A 35 4.80 13.68 2.91
N LEU A 36 3.67 14.40 3.03
CA LEU A 36 2.49 14.20 2.16
C LEU A 36 2.77 14.58 0.71
N TRP A 37 3.70 15.50 0.48
CA TRP A 37 4.15 15.88 -0.85
C TRP A 37 5.21 14.91 -1.42
N ARG A 38 5.73 13.99 -0.59
CA ARG A 38 6.80 13.04 -0.95
C ARG A 38 6.52 11.64 -0.38
N ILE A 39 5.42 11.04 -0.82
CA ILE A 39 5.02 9.70 -0.39
C ILE A 39 5.95 8.64 -1.00
N THR A 40 6.71 7.96 -0.16
CA THR A 40 7.65 6.90 -0.55
C THR A 40 7.22 5.49 -0.10
N SER A 41 6.02 5.36 0.47
CA SER A 41 5.51 4.09 0.98
C SER A 41 4.07 3.83 0.54
N LEU A 42 3.67 2.56 0.45
CA LEU A 42 2.37 2.13 -0.09
C LEU A 42 1.16 2.48 0.80
N GLY A 43 1.39 3.03 1.99
CA GLY A 43 0.32 3.54 2.85
C GLY A 43 0.89 4.57 3.81
N PHE A 44 0.08 5.49 4.29
CA PHE A 44 0.55 6.61 5.12
C PHE A 44 -0.55 7.20 6.01
N ARG A 45 -1.78 6.69 5.90
CA ARG A 45 -2.94 7.23 6.61
C ARG A 45 -3.08 6.73 8.04
N GLY A 46 -2.54 5.55 8.35
CA GLY A 46 -2.73 4.90 9.66
C GLY A 46 -4.11 4.25 9.87
N GLU A 47 -4.89 4.05 8.80
CA GLU A 47 -6.30 3.64 8.92
C GLU A 47 -6.59 2.16 8.62
N ALA A 48 -5.64 1.44 8.01
CA ALA A 48 -5.92 0.13 7.42
C ALA A 48 -6.25 -0.93 8.49
N LEU A 49 -5.38 -1.07 9.50
CA LEU A 49 -5.59 -2.02 10.60
C LEU A 49 -6.78 -1.61 11.48
N HIS A 50 -6.93 -0.31 11.73
CA HIS A 50 -8.10 0.23 12.42
C HIS A 50 -9.40 -0.17 11.73
N SER A 51 -9.50 0.09 10.43
CA SER A 51 -10.69 -0.21 9.62
C SER A 51 -11.03 -1.70 9.63
N ILE A 52 -10.02 -2.57 9.60
CA ILE A 52 -10.21 -4.03 9.67
C ILE A 52 -10.70 -4.45 11.05
N ALA A 53 -10.07 -3.97 12.13
CA ALA A 53 -10.42 -4.31 13.51
C ALA A 53 -11.83 -3.86 13.92
N GLN A 54 -12.40 -2.87 13.22
CA GLN A 54 -13.79 -2.43 13.44
C GLN A 54 -14.83 -3.40 12.86
N VAL A 55 -14.45 -4.22 11.87
CA VAL A 55 -15.41 -5.05 11.12
C VAL A 55 -15.09 -6.55 11.18
N ALA A 56 -13.99 -6.94 11.83
CA ALA A 56 -13.50 -8.30 11.89
C ALA A 56 -12.73 -8.52 13.21
N ASP A 57 -12.55 -9.79 13.59
CA ASP A 57 -11.67 -10.16 14.69
C ASP A 57 -10.23 -10.13 14.17
N LEU A 58 -9.38 -9.32 14.80
CA LEU A 58 -8.00 -9.09 14.39
C LEU A 58 -7.04 -9.63 15.46
N THR A 59 -6.05 -10.38 15.03
CA THR A 59 -4.91 -10.80 15.86
C THR A 59 -3.62 -10.56 15.10
N ILE A 60 -2.64 -9.95 15.75
CA ILE A 60 -1.34 -9.69 15.15
C ILE A 60 -0.27 -10.33 16.04
N CYS A 61 0.59 -11.14 15.43
CA CYS A 61 1.82 -11.61 16.04
C CYS A 61 2.99 -10.91 15.36
N SER A 62 3.94 -10.38 16.11
CA SER A 62 5.13 -9.77 15.53
C SER A 62 6.33 -9.86 16.46
N ARG A 63 7.51 -9.91 15.86
CA ARG A 63 8.79 -9.71 16.55
C ARG A 63 9.62 -8.73 15.75
N GLY A 64 10.02 -7.63 16.39
CA GLY A 64 10.92 -6.66 15.81
C GLY A 64 12.30 -7.25 15.53
N SER A 65 13.03 -6.68 14.57
CA SER A 65 14.35 -7.16 14.18
C SER A 65 15.43 -6.98 15.26
N GLN A 66 15.21 -6.06 16.20
CA GLN A 66 16.10 -5.79 17.33
C GLN A 66 15.63 -6.47 18.63
N GLY A 67 14.40 -6.97 18.66
CA GLY A 67 13.80 -7.59 19.83
C GLY A 67 13.98 -9.11 19.85
N ASP A 68 14.28 -9.64 21.04
CA ASP A 68 14.41 -11.08 21.27
C ASP A 68 13.06 -11.78 21.50
N ILE A 69 12.02 -11.01 21.83
CA ILE A 69 10.70 -11.53 22.24
C ILE A 69 9.66 -11.19 21.17
N GLY A 70 8.93 -12.22 20.72
CA GLY A 70 7.73 -12.05 19.91
C GLY A 70 6.49 -11.83 20.76
N TRP A 71 5.57 -11.03 20.25
CA TRP A 71 4.32 -10.68 20.92
C TRP A 71 3.13 -10.99 20.04
N GLN A 72 2.07 -11.50 20.65
CA GLN A 72 0.74 -11.61 20.06
C GLN A 72 -0.19 -10.62 20.76
N VAL A 73 -0.91 -9.85 19.96
CA VAL A 73 -1.96 -8.93 20.42
C VAL A 73 -3.28 -9.27 19.73
N VAL A 74 -4.32 -9.46 20.54
CA VAL A 74 -5.70 -9.62 20.08
C VAL A 74 -6.41 -8.28 20.21
N TYR A 75 -7.12 -7.87 19.16
CA TYR A 75 -7.81 -6.59 19.10
C TYR A 75 -9.31 -6.79 19.10
N HIS A 76 -10.01 -5.99 19.92
CA HIS A 76 -11.45 -5.85 19.90
C HIS A 76 -11.81 -4.37 19.72
N GLU A 77 -12.66 -4.05 18.75
CA GLU A 77 -13.05 -2.67 18.42
C GLU A 77 -11.84 -1.74 18.21
N ALA A 78 -10.82 -2.30 17.55
CA ALA A 78 -9.55 -1.63 17.26
C ALA A 78 -8.70 -1.24 18.49
N GLN A 79 -9.00 -1.80 19.67
CA GLN A 79 -8.19 -1.66 20.89
C GLN A 79 -7.54 -3.00 21.26
N PRO A 80 -6.31 -3.00 21.79
CA PRO A 80 -5.67 -4.21 22.29
C PRO A 80 -6.41 -4.71 23.54
N GLU A 81 -6.89 -5.95 23.49
CA GLU A 81 -7.64 -6.59 24.58
C GLU A 81 -6.78 -7.60 25.35
N ALA A 82 -5.94 -8.34 24.63
CA ALA A 82 -5.06 -9.34 25.21
C ALA A 82 -3.69 -9.30 24.56
N GLU A 83 -2.64 -9.42 25.38
CA GLU A 83 -1.25 -9.47 24.97
C GLU A 83 -0.59 -10.71 25.56
N SER A 84 0.21 -11.41 24.77
CA SER A 84 0.96 -12.59 25.23
C SER A 84 2.27 -12.75 24.48
N MET A 85 3.27 -13.35 25.12
CA MET A 85 4.52 -13.70 24.46
C MET A 85 4.31 -14.90 23.54
N VAL A 86 4.94 -14.88 22.36
CA VAL A 86 4.84 -15.96 21.37
C VAL A 86 6.20 -16.20 20.72
N ALA A 87 6.52 -17.47 20.47
CA ALA A 87 7.69 -17.84 19.69
C ALA A 87 7.42 -17.59 18.20
N ILE A 88 8.10 -16.62 17.61
CA ILE A 88 8.00 -16.26 16.19
C ILE A 88 9.35 -15.76 15.67
N ALA A 89 9.64 -16.04 14.40
CA ALA A 89 10.77 -15.41 13.71
C ALA A 89 10.53 -13.89 13.55
N THR A 90 11.57 -13.15 13.20
CA THR A 90 11.43 -11.71 12.87
C THR A 90 10.45 -11.57 11.71
N GLY A 91 9.49 -10.64 11.85
CA GLY A 91 8.42 -10.46 10.89
C GLY A 91 7.06 -10.26 11.56
N THR A 92 6.01 -10.43 10.76
CA THR A 92 4.63 -10.18 11.20
C THR A 92 3.69 -11.23 10.66
N ILE A 93 2.74 -11.66 11.50
CA ILE A 93 1.59 -12.45 11.13
C ILE A 93 0.35 -11.63 11.46
N VAL A 94 -0.43 -11.26 10.45
CA VAL A 94 -1.73 -10.60 10.61
C VAL A 94 -2.81 -11.61 10.31
N THR A 95 -3.66 -11.90 11.29
CA THR A 95 -4.77 -12.86 11.19
C THR A 95 -6.09 -12.11 11.33
N VAL A 96 -6.97 -12.27 10.34
CA VAL A 96 -8.31 -11.66 10.31
C VAL A 96 -9.35 -12.76 10.18
N SER A 97 -10.34 -12.77 11.07
CA SER A 97 -11.47 -13.71 11.02
C SER A 97 -12.80 -12.98 11.26
N ASN A 98 -13.93 -13.63 10.95
CA ASN A 98 -15.28 -13.08 11.21
C ASN A 98 -15.65 -11.69 10.63
N LEU A 99 -14.97 -11.22 9.59
CA LEU A 99 -15.32 -10.09 8.72
C LEU A 99 -16.81 -10.00 8.45
N PHE A 100 -17.32 -8.83 8.76
CA PHE A 100 -18.71 -8.44 8.67
C PHE A 100 -19.66 -9.31 9.52
N ALA A 101 -19.17 -10.03 10.53
CA ALA A 101 -20.03 -10.79 11.45
C ALA A 101 -21.04 -9.86 12.15
N LYS A 102 -20.60 -8.66 12.54
CA LYS A 102 -21.45 -7.61 13.12
C LYS A 102 -22.28 -6.82 12.07
N ILE A 103 -22.09 -7.07 10.76
CA ILE A 103 -22.76 -6.34 9.65
C ILE A 103 -23.34 -7.32 8.60
N PRO A 104 -24.50 -7.96 8.88
CA PRO A 104 -25.04 -9.04 8.04
C PRO A 104 -25.25 -8.67 6.58
N VAL A 105 -25.75 -7.46 6.30
CA VAL A 105 -26.00 -6.98 4.92
C VAL A 105 -24.71 -7.00 4.08
N ARG A 106 -23.59 -6.54 4.65
CA ARG A 106 -22.29 -6.60 3.97
C ARG A 106 -21.81 -8.04 3.80
N ARG A 107 -22.04 -8.89 4.80
CA ARG A 107 -21.66 -10.31 4.76
C ARG A 107 -22.41 -11.08 3.68
N HIS A 108 -23.71 -10.87 3.55
CA HIS A 108 -24.55 -11.49 2.51
C HIS A 108 -24.26 -10.92 1.12
N GLY A 109 -23.80 -9.67 1.03
CA GLY A 109 -23.38 -9.04 -0.22
C GLY A 109 -22.01 -9.49 -0.74
N LEU A 110 -21.30 -10.38 -0.04
CA LEU A 110 -20.02 -10.90 -0.51
C LEU A 110 -20.21 -11.74 -1.79
N PRO A 111 -19.36 -11.57 -2.81
CA PRO A 111 -19.40 -12.42 -4.01
C PRO A 111 -19.22 -13.91 -3.69
N PRO A 112 -19.57 -14.84 -4.59
CA PRO A 112 -19.26 -16.26 -4.42
C PRO A 112 -17.76 -16.51 -4.19
N ARG A 113 -17.42 -17.54 -3.40
CA ARG A 113 -16.02 -17.88 -3.03
C ARG A 113 -15.09 -17.98 -4.25
N SER A 114 -15.57 -18.58 -5.35
CA SER A 114 -14.79 -18.72 -6.59
C SER A 114 -14.41 -17.37 -7.20
N GLN A 115 -15.31 -16.39 -7.17
CA GLN A 115 -15.06 -15.03 -7.65
C GLN A 115 -14.09 -14.29 -6.74
N GLN A 116 -14.27 -14.40 -5.42
CA GLN A 116 -13.34 -13.82 -4.44
C GLN A 116 -11.91 -14.34 -4.63
N LEU A 117 -11.74 -15.66 -4.76
CA LEU A 117 -10.43 -16.27 -4.99
C LEU A 117 -9.80 -15.77 -6.30
N LYS A 118 -10.55 -15.70 -7.40
CA LYS A 118 -10.06 -15.11 -8.67
C LYS A 118 -9.57 -13.68 -8.48
N THR A 119 -10.29 -12.87 -7.72
CA THR A 119 -9.91 -11.48 -7.42
C THR A 119 -8.63 -11.42 -6.59
N ILE A 120 -8.51 -12.25 -5.55
CA ILE A 120 -7.31 -12.36 -4.71
C ILE A 120 -6.10 -12.78 -5.54
N GLN A 121 -6.24 -13.81 -6.38
CA GLN A 121 -5.15 -14.29 -7.23
C GLN A 121 -4.65 -13.18 -8.17
N LYS A 122 -5.56 -12.46 -8.85
CA LYS A 122 -5.21 -11.33 -9.71
C LYS A 122 -4.53 -10.20 -8.95
N LEU A 123 -5.00 -9.88 -7.75
CA LEU A 123 -4.40 -8.84 -6.91
C LEU A 123 -2.97 -9.21 -6.53
N ILE A 124 -2.76 -10.43 -6.04
CA ILE A 124 -1.43 -10.93 -5.65
C ILE A 124 -0.48 -10.95 -6.85
N GLN A 125 -0.93 -11.42 -8.02
CA GLN A 125 -0.11 -11.39 -9.24
C GLN A 125 0.31 -9.96 -9.61
N LYS A 126 -0.58 -8.98 -9.48
CA LYS A 126 -0.23 -7.57 -9.71
C LYS A 126 0.80 -7.06 -8.71
N ILE A 127 0.65 -7.38 -7.43
CA ILE A 127 1.61 -6.97 -6.40
C ILE A 127 2.97 -7.64 -6.63
N ALA A 128 2.98 -8.92 -7.01
CA ALA A 128 4.19 -9.66 -7.34
C ALA A 128 4.96 -9.00 -8.50
N LEU A 129 4.27 -8.48 -9.51
CA LEU A 129 4.90 -7.71 -10.60
C LEU A 129 5.59 -6.43 -10.13
N CYS A 130 5.08 -5.79 -9.10
CA CYS A 130 5.72 -4.61 -8.49
C CYS A 130 6.89 -4.98 -7.57
N HIS A 131 6.97 -6.24 -7.14
CA HIS A 131 7.99 -6.74 -6.20
C HIS A 131 8.51 -8.12 -6.65
N PRO A 132 9.16 -8.22 -7.83
CA PRO A 132 9.56 -9.50 -8.41
C PRO A 132 10.55 -10.27 -7.54
N GLN A 133 11.36 -9.57 -6.75
CA GLN A 133 12.33 -10.12 -5.81
C GLN A 133 11.71 -10.83 -4.59
N ALA A 134 10.40 -10.68 -4.36
CA ALA A 134 9.71 -11.34 -3.24
C ALA A 134 9.16 -12.72 -3.64
N THR A 135 9.23 -13.67 -2.71
CA THR A 135 8.53 -14.96 -2.86
C THR A 135 7.10 -14.82 -2.36
N TRP A 136 6.13 -15.30 -3.14
CA TRP A 136 4.72 -15.28 -2.77
C TRP A 136 4.22 -16.71 -2.63
N GLN A 137 3.71 -17.09 -1.45
CA GLN A 137 3.12 -18.41 -1.21
C GLN A 137 1.69 -18.26 -0.68
N ILE A 138 0.74 -18.86 -1.40
CA ILE A 138 -0.68 -18.74 -1.08
C ILE A 138 -1.20 -20.13 -0.81
N LYS A 139 -1.72 -20.34 0.40
CA LYS A 139 -2.30 -21.61 0.84
C LYS A 139 -3.81 -21.48 1.01
N GLN A 140 -4.52 -22.59 0.78
CA GLN A 140 -5.93 -22.75 1.13
C GLN A 140 -6.06 -24.00 1.98
N GLN A 141 -6.56 -23.86 3.21
CA GLN A 141 -6.73 -24.98 4.16
C GLN A 141 -5.42 -25.79 4.25
N ASP A 142 -4.31 -25.08 4.47
CA ASP A 142 -2.93 -25.58 4.55
C ASP A 142 -2.33 -26.19 3.26
N SER A 143 -3.13 -26.44 2.24
CA SER A 143 -2.66 -26.87 0.93
C SER A 143 -2.13 -25.69 0.11
N LEU A 144 -0.97 -25.85 -0.54
CA LEU A 144 -0.41 -24.84 -1.43
C LEU A 144 -1.32 -24.66 -2.65
N TRP A 145 -1.90 -23.47 -2.80
CA TRP A 145 -2.75 -23.15 -3.94
C TRP A 145 -1.93 -22.65 -5.13
N PHE A 146 -1.06 -21.68 -4.91
CA PHE A 146 -0.05 -21.28 -5.88
C PHE A 146 1.14 -20.61 -5.19
N GLN A 147 2.26 -20.60 -5.89
CA GLN A 147 3.49 -19.92 -5.50
C GLN A 147 4.00 -19.09 -6.69
N ILE A 148 4.61 -17.95 -6.40
CA ILE A 148 5.41 -17.18 -7.34
C ILE A 148 6.83 -17.11 -6.74
N SER A 149 7.77 -17.74 -7.43
CA SER A 149 9.18 -17.71 -7.07
C SER A 149 9.79 -16.35 -7.44
N PRO A 150 10.80 -15.89 -6.70
CA PRO A 150 11.38 -14.58 -6.91
C PRO A 150 12.14 -14.54 -8.25
N GLY A 151 12.16 -13.37 -8.86
CA GLY A 151 12.95 -13.04 -10.04
C GLY A 151 13.65 -11.69 -9.86
N THR A 152 14.50 -11.33 -10.81
CA THR A 152 15.19 -10.03 -10.79
C THR A 152 14.27 -8.92 -11.27
N THR A 153 13.44 -9.23 -12.28
CA THR A 153 12.53 -8.29 -12.93
C THR A 153 11.13 -8.90 -13.07
N ALA A 154 10.15 -8.06 -13.43
CA ALA A 154 8.81 -8.52 -13.77
C ALA A 154 8.81 -9.55 -14.92
N GLN A 155 9.78 -9.47 -15.85
CA GLN A 155 9.90 -10.39 -16.99
C GLN A 155 10.17 -11.82 -16.53
N ASP A 156 10.93 -12.00 -15.46
CA ASP A 156 11.30 -13.32 -14.94
C ASP A 156 10.11 -14.05 -14.29
N ILE A 157 9.17 -13.28 -13.72
CA ILE A 157 8.03 -13.84 -12.98
C ILE A 157 6.76 -13.97 -13.82
N LEU A 158 6.59 -13.17 -14.88
CA LEU A 158 5.40 -13.20 -15.75
C LEU A 158 5.06 -14.60 -16.29
N PRO A 159 6.01 -15.39 -16.81
CA PRO A 159 5.73 -16.74 -17.32
C PRO A 159 5.16 -17.71 -16.28
N GLN A 160 5.41 -17.47 -14.98
CA GLN A 160 4.96 -18.36 -13.90
C GLN A 160 3.43 -18.40 -13.78
N PHE A 161 2.74 -17.33 -14.18
CA PHE A 161 1.28 -17.27 -14.16
C PHE A 161 0.60 -16.87 -15.47
N LEU A 162 1.38 -16.54 -16.51
CA LEU A 162 0.92 -16.41 -17.90
C LEU A 162 1.44 -17.60 -18.74
N LYS A 163 0.84 -18.77 -18.56
CA LYS A 163 1.32 -20.05 -19.16
C LYS A 163 1.51 -20.06 -20.69
N ARG A 164 0.93 -19.10 -21.42
CA ARG A 164 1.05 -18.99 -22.89
C ARG A 164 2.15 -18.03 -23.33
N VAL A 165 2.79 -17.35 -22.38
CA VAL A 165 3.83 -16.34 -22.62
C VAL A 165 5.15 -16.93 -22.11
N ASN A 166 6.09 -17.08 -23.01
CA ASN A 166 7.47 -17.46 -22.68
C ASN A 166 8.30 -16.19 -22.51
N GLN A 167 9.45 -16.32 -21.85
CA GLN A 167 10.38 -15.21 -21.67
C GLN A 167 10.82 -14.57 -23.00
N GLN A 168 10.95 -15.38 -24.06
CA GLN A 168 11.30 -14.94 -25.41
C GLN A 168 10.20 -14.10 -26.09
N ASP A 169 8.95 -14.27 -25.66
CA ASP A 169 7.82 -13.51 -26.19
C ASP A 169 7.76 -12.11 -25.56
N LEU A 170 8.61 -11.83 -24.56
CA LEU A 170 8.65 -10.59 -23.77
C LEU A 170 9.83 -9.70 -24.19
N GLN A 171 9.58 -8.41 -24.34
CA GLN A 171 10.60 -7.38 -24.50
C GLN A 171 10.60 -6.46 -23.28
N TYR A 172 11.79 -6.26 -22.72
CA TYR A 172 12.02 -5.31 -21.63
C TYR A 172 12.31 -3.93 -22.21
N LEU A 173 11.51 -2.93 -21.82
CA LEU A 173 11.69 -1.55 -22.21
C LEU A 173 11.82 -0.67 -20.97
N GLN A 174 12.92 0.08 -20.90
CA GLN A 174 13.12 1.12 -19.90
C GLN A 174 12.97 2.48 -20.59
N VAL A 175 11.98 3.25 -20.14
CA VAL A 175 11.72 4.60 -20.66
C VAL A 175 11.97 5.61 -19.55
N GLU A 176 12.79 6.62 -19.81
CA GLU A 176 12.87 7.79 -18.94
C GLU A 176 11.65 8.66 -19.16
N VAL A 177 10.86 8.87 -18.10
CA VAL A 177 9.71 9.77 -18.13
C VAL A 177 10.04 11.01 -17.32
N ALA A 178 9.88 12.18 -17.94
CA ALA A 178 9.99 13.44 -17.22
C ALA A 178 8.83 13.56 -16.24
N THR A 179 9.13 13.52 -14.94
CA THR A 179 8.14 13.82 -13.91
C THR A 179 7.84 15.32 -14.00
N PRO A 180 6.57 15.76 -14.22
CA PRO A 180 6.25 17.17 -14.19
C PRO A 180 6.62 17.71 -12.81
N SER A 181 7.66 18.54 -12.72
CA SER A 181 7.92 19.27 -11.50
C SER A 181 6.75 20.22 -11.30
N VAL A 182 6.17 20.25 -10.10
CA VAL A 182 5.22 21.30 -9.73
C VAL A 182 5.99 22.62 -9.74
N ALA A 183 6.12 23.23 -10.91
CA ALA A 183 6.52 24.63 -11.01
C ALA A 183 5.35 25.39 -10.40
N THR A 184 5.61 26.06 -9.28
CA THR A 184 4.68 26.97 -8.64
C THR A 184 4.36 28.09 -9.62
N THR A 185 3.32 27.90 -10.44
CA THR A 185 2.68 29.01 -11.12
C THR A 185 1.92 29.77 -10.05
N THR A 186 2.61 30.69 -9.37
CA THR A 186 1.95 31.80 -8.69
C THR A 186 1.33 32.66 -9.79
N GLN A 187 0.19 32.25 -10.33
CA GLN A 187 -0.73 33.22 -10.90
C GLN A 187 -1.14 34.08 -9.72
N GLN A 188 -0.52 35.26 -9.62
CA GLN A 188 -1.09 36.36 -8.87
C GLN A 188 -2.50 36.56 -9.42
N LEU A 189 -3.49 36.03 -8.70
CA LEU A 189 -4.84 36.52 -8.77
C LEU A 189 -4.74 37.96 -8.26
N THR A 190 -4.48 38.92 -9.14
CA THR A 190 -4.74 40.32 -8.88
C THR A 190 -6.25 40.42 -8.64
N PRO A 191 -6.72 40.76 -7.42
CA PRO A 191 -8.13 41.03 -7.23
C PRO A 191 -8.42 42.34 -7.98
N SER A 192 -9.13 42.25 -9.09
CA SER A 192 -9.78 43.41 -9.68
C SER A 192 -10.84 43.89 -8.69
N LEU A 193 -10.62 45.08 -8.13
CA LEU A 193 -11.57 45.80 -7.30
C LEU A 193 -12.87 45.99 -8.08
N VAL A 194 -13.89 45.18 -7.77
CA VAL A 194 -15.27 45.51 -8.08
C VAL A 194 -15.67 46.60 -7.10
N GLN A 195 -15.84 47.83 -7.58
CA GLN A 195 -16.47 48.91 -6.83
C GLN A 195 -17.92 48.51 -6.54
N GLY A 196 -18.14 47.99 -5.33
CA GLY A 196 -19.46 47.80 -4.71
C GLY A 196 -19.65 48.84 -3.61
N ASN A 197 -20.80 49.48 -3.63
CA ASN A 197 -21.16 50.68 -2.90
C ASN A 197 -21.47 50.43 -1.41
N GLN A 198 -21.11 51.40 -0.56
CA GLN A 198 -21.66 51.74 0.78
C GLN A 198 -21.28 50.93 2.04
N GLY A 199 -20.94 51.67 3.12
CA GLY A 199 -21.16 51.26 4.52
C GLY A 199 -19.98 51.50 5.47
N ALA A 200 -20.13 52.45 6.40
CA ALA A 200 -19.14 52.83 7.41
C ALA A 200 -18.80 51.71 8.42
N GLY A 201 -17.54 51.65 8.87
CA GLY A 201 -17.12 50.83 10.02
C GLY A 201 -15.64 50.47 10.02
N SER A 202 -14.87 51.14 10.87
CA SER A 202 -13.44 50.98 11.10
C SER A 202 -13.01 49.55 11.47
N ASN A 203 -11.85 49.09 10.97
CA ASN A 203 -10.75 48.57 11.79
C ASN A 203 -9.50 48.25 10.95
N ASN A 204 -8.38 48.83 11.37
CA ASN A 204 -7.03 48.62 10.84
C ASN A 204 -6.51 47.22 11.20
N PHE A 205 -5.93 46.51 10.22
CA PHE A 205 -4.96 45.44 10.49
C PHE A 205 -3.73 45.65 9.59
N HIS A 206 -2.61 45.97 10.22
CA HIS A 206 -1.32 46.19 9.61
C HIS A 206 -0.55 44.86 9.54
N LEU A 207 -0.20 44.39 8.33
CA LEU A 207 0.68 43.23 8.12
C LEU A 207 1.95 43.71 7.44
N SER A 208 3.04 43.71 8.20
CA SER A 208 4.40 43.96 7.75
C SER A 208 4.90 42.84 6.84
N THR A 209 5.30 43.19 5.62
CA THR A 209 6.01 42.35 4.67
C THR A 209 7.47 42.18 5.11
N GLY A 210 7.84 40.97 5.53
CA GLY A 210 9.23 40.54 5.68
C GLY A 210 9.61 39.63 4.51
N LEU A 211 10.54 40.08 3.66
CA LEU A 211 11.17 39.27 2.64
C LEU A 211 11.98 38.13 3.28
N LEU A 212 11.79 36.89 2.82
CA LEU A 212 12.80 35.84 2.97
C LEU A 212 13.09 35.21 1.61
N ALA A 213 14.40 35.09 1.36
CA ALA A 213 15.05 34.79 0.10
C ALA A 213 14.65 33.43 -0.50
N THR A 214 14.68 33.38 -1.83
CA THR A 214 14.40 32.20 -2.65
C THR A 214 15.65 31.31 -2.77
N ASP A 215 15.64 30.14 -2.13
CA ASP A 215 16.58 29.06 -2.45
C ASP A 215 15.97 28.16 -3.53
N ASN A 216 16.43 28.35 -4.77
CA ASN A 216 16.09 27.51 -5.92
C ASN A 216 16.90 26.21 -5.87
N HIS A 217 16.33 25.16 -5.26
CA HIS A 217 16.77 23.78 -5.48
C HIS A 217 15.82 23.07 -6.45
N THR A 218 16.15 23.12 -7.74
CA THR A 218 15.53 22.31 -8.79
C THR A 218 16.04 20.87 -8.72
N HIS A 219 15.44 20.06 -7.85
CA HIS A 219 15.65 18.61 -7.88
C HIS A 219 14.79 17.99 -9.00
N THR A 220 15.43 17.64 -10.13
CA THR A 220 14.83 16.84 -11.19
C THR A 220 14.74 15.38 -10.75
N ASN A 221 13.63 15.00 -10.12
CA ASN A 221 13.41 13.60 -9.76
C ASN A 221 13.05 12.81 -11.03
N LYS A 222 14.01 12.07 -11.59
CA LYS A 222 13.79 11.17 -12.74
C LYS A 222 13.00 9.95 -12.26
N SER A 223 11.78 9.78 -12.74
CA SER A 223 10.99 8.57 -12.48
C SER A 223 11.23 7.55 -13.59
N GLN A 224 11.52 6.30 -13.23
CA GLN A 224 11.69 5.19 -14.18
C GLN A 224 10.46 4.28 -14.11
N ILE A 225 9.92 3.90 -15.27
CA ILE A 225 8.85 2.90 -15.39
C ILE A 225 9.41 1.72 -16.16
N GLU A 226 9.34 0.54 -15.55
CA GLU A 226 9.66 -0.73 -16.22
C GLU A 226 8.40 -1.29 -16.87
N LEU A 227 8.45 -1.47 -18.19
CA LEU A 227 7.36 -2.08 -18.95
C LEU A 227 7.86 -3.37 -19.58
N VAL A 228 7.15 -4.46 -19.31
CA VAL A 228 7.37 -5.73 -19.99
C VAL A 228 6.20 -5.97 -20.92
N MET A 229 6.45 -5.88 -22.23
CA MET A 229 5.43 -6.10 -23.25
C MET A 229 5.62 -7.48 -23.88
N GLY A 230 4.53 -8.25 -23.94
CA GLY A 230 4.50 -9.50 -24.69
C GLY A 230 3.94 -9.25 -26.09
N LEU A 231 4.67 -9.66 -27.13
CA LEU A 231 4.10 -9.74 -28.48
C LEU A 231 3.49 -11.12 -28.68
N PRO A 232 2.16 -11.25 -28.91
CA PRO A 232 1.55 -12.54 -29.16
C PRO A 232 1.71 -12.91 -30.63
N ASP A 233 2.92 -13.16 -31.11
CA ASP A 233 3.12 -13.68 -32.47
C ASP A 233 3.52 -15.16 -32.46
N ARG A 234 2.50 -16.01 -32.23
CA ARG A 234 2.54 -17.43 -32.60
C ARG A 234 1.31 -17.87 -33.42
N CYS A 235 0.61 -16.94 -34.07
CA CYS A 235 -0.54 -17.28 -34.92
C CYS A 235 -0.16 -17.71 -36.35
N HIS A 236 1.11 -17.64 -36.75
CA HIS A 236 1.55 -18.07 -38.07
C HIS A 236 2.80 -18.93 -38.00
N ARG A 237 2.67 -20.23 -37.73
CA ARG A 237 3.64 -21.25 -38.19
C ARG A 237 3.02 -22.66 -38.13
N HIS A 238 2.75 -23.18 -39.33
CA HIS A 238 2.58 -24.59 -39.72
C HIS A 238 1.27 -25.31 -39.37
N ARG A 239 0.26 -25.13 -40.24
CA ARG A 239 -0.39 -26.27 -40.88
C ARG A 239 0.10 -26.32 -42.32
N ALA A 240 1.02 -27.26 -42.60
CA ALA A 240 1.22 -27.83 -43.92
C ALA A 240 0.68 -29.27 -43.83
#